data_AF-J4KFI5-F1
#
_entry.id   AF-J4KFI5-F1
#
_cell.length_a   1.000
_cell.length_b   1.000
_cell.length_c   1.000
_cell.angle_alpha   90.00
_cell.angle_beta   90.00
_cell.angle_gamma   90.00
#
_symmetry.space_group_name_H-M   'P 1'
#
loop_
_entity.id
_entity.type
_entity.pdbx_description
1 polymer ?
#
loop_
_entity_poly.entity_id
_entity_poly.type
_entity_poly.pdbx_seq_one_letter_code
_entity_poly.pdbx_strand_id
1 'polypeptide(L)'
;MKKRKKNHAERARQKQQRRKEARKRKGKGTTTMTQDSNAARIRGYIEKKAYADAVNAFADMAAAGSAPEECFGDIARAYFESGDTARAADWVTTTLTRDPANVDVRILLGRICLKEKRTQDAFKVYENLLASHGNALSDAQRAEIDRYAGLEARLSPAEVRENYPHLAAFFGLVSAPVGVPAPSAVKKPAVPAPKGVAVPPTKDVAVPASKSVAVPSEQALAGSAAQTAAKILGENIRPRDKVCTLNAFAGAAYVEGDYESAQILLTESLRLDPGCDETIKNMAVLLHDMGDNDRAIRMASEMKHTDFLLLRLLKA
;
A
#
# COMPACT_ATOMS: atom_id res chain seq x y z
N MET A 1 -63.93 -47.92 19.61
CA MET A 1 -62.53 -48.18 19.18
C MET A 1 -61.85 -47.05 18.39
N LYS A 2 -62.57 -46.11 17.73
CA LYS A 2 -61.97 -45.05 16.89
C LYS A 2 -61.10 -44.02 17.65
N LYS A 3 -61.44 -43.69 18.91
CA LYS A 3 -60.72 -42.69 19.74
C LYS A 3 -59.30 -43.15 20.15
N ARG A 4 -59.12 -44.44 20.47
CA ARG A 4 -57.80 -45.04 20.81
C ARG A 4 -56.83 -45.04 19.62
N LYS A 5 -57.32 -45.31 18.41
CA LYS A 5 -56.50 -45.29 17.18
C LYS A 5 -56.02 -43.88 16.81
N LYS A 6 -56.86 -42.85 17.01
CA LYS A 6 -56.48 -41.44 16.78
C LYS A 6 -55.36 -40.98 17.73
N ASN A 7 -55.45 -41.31 19.02
CA ASN A 7 -54.42 -40.96 20.02
C ASN A 7 -53.08 -41.67 19.76
N HIS A 8 -53.10 -42.90 19.24
CA HIS A 8 -51.86 -43.62 18.87
C HIS A 8 -51.17 -42.97 17.66
N ALA A 9 -51.93 -42.58 16.63
CA ALA A 9 -51.39 -41.91 15.46
C ALA A 9 -50.77 -40.53 15.80
N GLU A 10 -51.39 -39.78 16.71
CA GLU A 10 -50.90 -38.48 17.16
C GLU A 10 -49.60 -38.60 17.98
N ARG A 11 -49.53 -39.58 18.91
CA ARG A 11 -48.30 -39.90 19.64
C ARG A 11 -47.15 -40.34 18.73
N ALA A 12 -47.46 -41.10 17.67
CA ALA A 12 -46.46 -41.50 16.67
C ALA A 12 -45.91 -40.30 15.89
N ARG A 13 -46.77 -39.35 15.49
CA ARG A 13 -46.38 -38.09 14.84
C ARG A 13 -45.51 -37.22 15.74
N GLN A 14 -45.90 -37.02 17.00
CA GLN A 14 -45.09 -36.27 17.98
C GLN A 14 -43.72 -36.93 18.24
N LYS A 15 -43.66 -38.27 18.29
CA LYS A 15 -42.38 -39.01 18.41
C LYS A 15 -41.48 -38.83 17.18
N GLN A 16 -42.05 -38.81 15.98
CA GLN A 16 -41.29 -38.52 14.75
C GLN A 16 -40.80 -37.07 14.71
N GLN A 17 -41.63 -36.10 15.12
CA GLN A 17 -41.25 -34.69 15.20
C GLN A 17 -40.06 -34.48 16.15
N ARG A 18 -40.14 -35.03 17.38
CA ARG A 18 -39.06 -34.98 18.38
C ARG A 18 -37.78 -35.65 17.89
N ARG A 19 -37.89 -36.77 17.16
CA ARG A 19 -36.72 -37.44 16.54
C ARG A 19 -36.08 -36.61 15.43
N LYS A 20 -36.88 -35.92 14.60
CA LYS A 20 -36.39 -35.00 13.56
C LYS A 20 -35.70 -33.78 14.19
N GLU A 21 -36.28 -33.20 15.22
CA GLU A 21 -35.69 -32.08 15.97
C GLU A 21 -34.39 -32.48 16.67
N ALA A 22 -34.35 -33.66 17.31
CA ALA A 22 -33.14 -34.19 17.94
C ALA A 22 -32.02 -34.46 16.91
N ARG A 23 -32.35 -34.98 15.72
CA ARG A 23 -31.39 -35.15 14.62
C ARG A 23 -30.90 -33.80 14.08
N LYS A 24 -31.79 -32.82 13.93
CA LYS A 24 -31.46 -31.47 13.45
C LYS A 24 -30.58 -30.72 14.46
N ARG A 25 -30.85 -30.86 15.77
CA ARG A 25 -30.02 -30.31 16.86
C ARG A 25 -28.66 -30.99 16.94
N LYS A 26 -28.60 -32.33 16.84
CA LYS A 26 -27.33 -33.07 16.81
C LYS A 26 -26.47 -32.72 15.59
N GLY A 27 -27.08 -32.68 14.39
CA GLY A 27 -26.38 -32.31 13.15
C GLY A 27 -25.88 -30.86 13.17
N LYS A 28 -26.72 -29.92 13.64
CA LYS A 28 -26.30 -28.52 13.79
C LYS A 28 -25.16 -28.39 14.80
N GLY A 29 -25.25 -29.03 15.97
CA GLY A 29 -24.18 -29.01 16.97
C GLY A 29 -22.86 -29.60 16.50
N THR A 30 -22.88 -30.71 15.74
CA THR A 30 -21.65 -31.25 15.14
C THR A 30 -21.08 -30.35 14.06
N THR A 31 -21.92 -29.77 13.19
CA THR A 31 -21.46 -28.85 12.13
C THR A 31 -20.86 -27.57 12.72
N THR A 32 -21.48 -26.96 13.73
CA THR A 32 -20.95 -25.75 14.38
C THR A 32 -19.60 -26.03 15.05
N MET A 33 -19.48 -27.13 15.82
CA MET A 33 -18.19 -27.51 16.42
C MET A 33 -17.10 -27.80 15.37
N THR A 34 -17.47 -28.33 14.21
CA THR A 34 -16.50 -28.59 13.12
C THR A 34 -16.10 -27.29 12.41
N GLN A 35 -17.03 -26.34 12.24
CA GLN A 35 -16.72 -25.03 11.68
C GLN A 35 -15.86 -24.16 12.61
N ASP A 36 -16.15 -24.17 13.92
CA ASP A 36 -15.34 -23.48 14.92
C ASP A 36 -13.90 -24.05 14.94
N SER A 37 -13.76 -25.38 14.81
CA SER A 37 -12.46 -26.05 14.67
C SER A 37 -11.75 -25.68 13.36
N ASN A 38 -12.48 -25.52 12.27
CA ASN A 38 -11.91 -25.15 10.97
C ASN A 38 -11.39 -23.70 10.98
N ALA A 39 -12.17 -22.77 11.53
CA ALA A 39 -11.77 -21.37 11.64
C ALA A 39 -10.53 -21.20 12.51
N ALA A 40 -10.49 -21.88 13.67
CA ALA A 40 -9.31 -21.90 14.54
C ALA A 40 -8.07 -22.43 13.82
N ARG A 41 -8.23 -23.45 12.96
CA ARG A 41 -7.13 -24.00 12.15
C ARG A 41 -6.59 -22.96 11.15
N ILE A 42 -7.47 -22.25 10.46
CA ILE A 42 -7.06 -21.17 9.52
C ILE A 42 -6.32 -20.07 10.26
N ARG A 43 -6.87 -19.55 11.36
CA ARG A 43 -6.21 -18.50 12.16
C ARG A 43 -4.85 -18.94 12.69
N GLY A 44 -4.70 -20.20 13.09
CA GLY A 44 -3.41 -20.76 13.51
C GLY A 44 -2.34 -20.73 12.41
N TYR A 45 -2.73 -20.89 11.13
CA TYR A 45 -1.81 -20.70 10.01
C TYR A 45 -1.47 -19.21 9.78
N ILE A 46 -2.46 -18.32 9.89
CA ILE A 46 -2.25 -16.86 9.77
C ILE A 46 -1.28 -16.35 10.82
N GLU A 47 -1.45 -16.74 12.08
CA GLU A 47 -0.56 -16.37 13.20
C GLU A 47 0.89 -16.82 12.96
N LYS A 48 1.05 -18.02 12.39
CA LYS A 48 2.36 -18.57 12.00
C LYS A 48 2.90 -17.98 10.70
N LYS A 49 2.16 -17.08 10.05
CA LYS A 49 2.46 -16.52 8.71
C LYS A 49 2.59 -17.59 7.62
N ALA A 50 1.99 -18.76 7.84
CA ALA A 50 1.95 -19.87 6.90
C ALA A 50 0.80 -19.65 5.90
N TYR A 51 0.89 -18.58 5.11
CA TYR A 51 -0.22 -18.10 4.28
C TYR A 51 -0.62 -19.09 3.18
N ALA A 52 0.34 -19.78 2.58
CA ALA A 52 0.05 -20.82 1.59
C ALA A 52 -0.75 -21.99 2.20
N ASP A 53 -0.38 -22.40 3.42
CA ASP A 53 -1.09 -23.48 4.13
C ASP A 53 -2.51 -23.04 4.53
N ALA A 54 -2.68 -21.77 4.94
CA ALA A 54 -4.00 -21.21 5.22
C ALA A 54 -4.91 -21.27 4.00
N VAL A 55 -4.41 -20.83 2.84
CA VAL A 55 -5.15 -20.83 1.57
C VAL A 55 -5.49 -22.26 1.14
N ASN A 56 -4.53 -23.18 1.20
CA ASN A 56 -4.75 -24.58 0.81
C ASN A 56 -5.77 -25.27 1.73
N ALA A 57 -5.60 -25.12 3.05
CA ALA A 57 -6.53 -25.68 4.03
C ALA A 57 -7.95 -25.15 3.83
N PHE A 58 -8.09 -23.86 3.53
CA PHE A 58 -9.38 -23.25 3.27
C PHE A 58 -10.00 -23.76 1.96
N ALA A 59 -9.21 -23.92 0.91
CA ALA A 59 -9.66 -24.48 -0.36
C ALA A 59 -10.18 -25.92 -0.20
N ASP A 60 -9.47 -26.76 0.56
CA ASP A 60 -9.91 -28.11 0.91
C ASP A 60 -11.25 -28.10 1.66
N MET A 61 -11.39 -27.19 2.63
CA MET A 61 -12.64 -27.01 3.38
C MET A 61 -13.77 -26.53 2.48
N ALA A 62 -13.50 -25.64 1.52
CA ALA A 62 -14.47 -25.14 0.56
C ALA A 62 -14.95 -26.25 -0.38
N ALA A 63 -14.04 -27.09 -0.89
CA ALA A 63 -14.37 -28.26 -1.69
C ALA A 63 -15.24 -29.27 -0.91
N ALA A 64 -15.02 -29.39 0.40
CA ALA A 64 -15.83 -30.21 1.30
C ALA A 64 -17.15 -29.54 1.77
N GLY A 65 -17.43 -28.29 1.35
CA GLY A 65 -18.62 -27.54 1.78
C GLY A 65 -18.62 -27.13 3.25
N SER A 66 -17.43 -27.03 3.85
CA SER A 66 -17.21 -26.77 5.28
C SER A 66 -16.37 -25.52 5.58
N ALA A 67 -16.10 -24.69 4.55
CA ALA A 67 -15.32 -23.46 4.69
C ALA A 67 -15.95 -22.49 5.70
N PRO A 68 -15.16 -21.97 6.66
CA PRO A 68 -15.64 -21.00 7.63
C PRO A 68 -15.72 -19.61 6.99
N GLU A 69 -16.95 -19.08 6.82
CA GLU A 69 -17.17 -17.77 6.19
C GLU A 69 -16.53 -16.62 6.97
N GLU A 70 -16.45 -16.76 8.29
CA GLU A 70 -15.77 -15.80 9.18
C GLU A 70 -14.27 -15.66 8.90
N CYS A 71 -13.66 -16.60 8.18
CA CYS A 71 -12.25 -16.53 7.78
C CYS A 71 -12.04 -15.93 6.38
N PHE A 72 -13.06 -15.43 5.68
CA PHE A 72 -12.85 -14.83 4.36
C PHE A 72 -11.84 -13.66 4.41
N GLY A 73 -11.87 -12.86 5.49
CA GLY A 73 -10.88 -11.80 5.72
C GLY A 73 -9.46 -12.33 6.00
N ASP A 74 -9.35 -13.46 6.71
CA ASP A 74 -8.07 -14.15 6.93
C ASP A 74 -7.46 -14.61 5.60
N ILE A 75 -8.29 -15.11 4.67
CA ILE A 75 -7.85 -15.56 3.35
C ILE A 75 -7.46 -14.37 2.46
N ALA A 76 -8.21 -13.27 2.51
CA ALA A 76 -7.81 -12.02 1.84
C ALA A 76 -6.40 -11.58 2.30
N ARG A 77 -6.16 -11.61 3.61
CA ARG A 77 -4.86 -11.28 4.20
C ARG A 77 -3.77 -12.27 3.74
N ALA A 78 -4.07 -13.57 3.74
CA ALA A 78 -3.11 -14.58 3.30
C ALA A 78 -2.66 -14.37 1.85
N TYR A 79 -3.59 -14.06 0.94
CA TYR A 79 -3.25 -13.73 -0.45
C TYR A 79 -2.39 -12.46 -0.55
N PHE A 80 -2.77 -11.40 0.17
CA PHE A 80 -2.02 -10.14 0.16
C PHE A 80 -0.58 -10.31 0.65
N GLU A 81 -0.39 -10.99 1.79
CA GLU A 81 0.92 -11.20 2.38
C GLU A 81 1.78 -12.19 1.55
N SER A 82 1.14 -13.03 0.73
CA SER A 82 1.81 -13.89 -0.26
C SER A 82 2.17 -13.15 -1.56
N GLY A 83 1.73 -11.88 -1.71
CA GLY A 83 1.98 -11.04 -2.87
C GLY A 83 0.93 -11.09 -3.97
N ASP A 84 -0.11 -11.92 -3.83
CA ASP A 84 -1.21 -12.01 -4.80
C ASP A 84 -2.29 -10.97 -4.48
N THR A 85 -2.01 -9.75 -4.91
CA THR A 85 -2.86 -8.59 -4.62
C THR A 85 -4.22 -8.68 -5.32
N ALA A 86 -4.28 -9.30 -6.51
CA ALA A 86 -5.51 -9.45 -7.27
C ALA A 86 -6.51 -10.37 -6.54
N ARG A 87 -6.08 -11.58 -6.16
CA ARG A 87 -6.96 -12.48 -5.39
C ARG A 87 -7.28 -11.92 -4.01
N ALA A 88 -6.36 -11.19 -3.39
CA ALA A 88 -6.64 -10.50 -2.14
C ALA A 88 -7.82 -9.52 -2.31
N ALA A 89 -7.83 -8.70 -3.37
CA ALA A 89 -8.91 -7.75 -3.63
C ALA A 89 -10.28 -8.43 -3.88
N ASP A 90 -10.29 -9.58 -4.56
CA ASP A 90 -11.52 -10.37 -4.76
C ASP A 90 -12.07 -10.88 -3.41
N TRP A 91 -11.20 -11.37 -2.54
CA TRP A 91 -11.59 -11.84 -1.20
C TRP A 91 -11.97 -10.70 -0.25
N VAL A 92 -11.33 -9.54 -0.36
CA VAL A 92 -11.75 -8.30 0.32
C VAL A 92 -13.18 -7.96 -0.08
N THR A 93 -13.46 -7.93 -1.39
CA THR A 93 -14.80 -7.62 -1.92
C THR A 93 -15.84 -8.63 -1.44
N THR A 94 -15.49 -9.92 -1.48
CA THR A 94 -16.34 -11.01 -0.99
C THR A 94 -16.67 -10.83 0.49
N THR A 95 -15.67 -10.49 1.31
CA THR A 95 -15.87 -10.29 2.75
C THR A 95 -16.74 -9.06 3.02
N LEU A 96 -16.46 -7.92 2.38
CA LEU A 96 -17.23 -6.69 2.56
C LEU A 96 -18.67 -6.78 2.04
N THR A 97 -18.94 -7.67 1.07
CA THR A 97 -20.31 -7.97 0.62
C THR A 97 -21.12 -8.68 1.71
N ARG A 98 -20.47 -9.48 2.56
CA ARG A 98 -21.12 -10.24 3.65
C ARG A 98 -21.15 -9.46 4.95
N ASP A 99 -20.02 -8.85 5.30
CA ASP A 99 -19.82 -8.02 6.47
C ASP A 99 -19.23 -6.67 6.04
N PRO A 100 -20.10 -5.72 5.67
CA PRO A 100 -19.64 -4.39 5.28
C PRO A 100 -18.88 -3.67 6.39
N ALA A 101 -19.12 -4.00 7.67
CA ALA A 101 -18.52 -3.35 8.82
C ALA A 101 -17.15 -3.93 9.23
N ASN A 102 -16.64 -4.92 8.50
CA ASN A 102 -15.39 -5.59 8.83
C ASN A 102 -14.20 -4.62 8.78
N VAL A 103 -13.72 -4.22 9.96
CA VAL A 103 -12.65 -3.21 10.11
C VAL A 103 -11.33 -3.71 9.54
N ASP A 104 -10.94 -4.94 9.85
CA ASP A 104 -9.64 -5.50 9.45
C ASP A 104 -9.51 -5.60 7.93
N VAL A 105 -10.58 -6.00 7.24
CA VAL A 105 -10.61 -6.08 5.78
C VAL A 105 -10.63 -4.71 5.11
N ARG A 106 -11.25 -3.69 5.73
CA ARG A 106 -11.16 -2.30 5.23
C ARG A 106 -9.73 -1.75 5.36
N ILE A 107 -9.04 -2.07 6.45
CA ILE A 107 -7.63 -1.71 6.62
C ILE A 107 -6.78 -2.41 5.54
N LEU A 108 -7.04 -3.70 5.29
CA LEU A 108 -6.38 -4.45 4.22
C LEU A 108 -6.64 -3.85 2.84
N LEU A 109 -7.87 -3.40 2.55
CA LEU A 109 -8.19 -2.69 1.30
C LEU A 109 -7.34 -1.43 1.14
N GLY A 110 -7.21 -0.62 2.19
CA GLY A 110 -6.33 0.55 2.18
C GLY A 110 -4.87 0.17 1.89
N ARG A 111 -4.37 -0.92 2.48
CA ARG A 111 -3.01 -1.44 2.23
C ARG A 111 -2.82 -1.90 0.78
N ILE A 112 -3.83 -2.57 0.21
CA ILE A 112 -3.84 -2.97 -1.21
C ILE A 112 -3.73 -1.72 -2.10
N CYS A 113 -4.56 -0.70 -1.86
CA CYS A 113 -4.50 0.55 -2.62
C CYS A 113 -3.12 1.21 -2.54
N LEU A 114 -2.50 1.27 -1.36
CA LEU A 114 -1.15 1.81 -1.20
C LEU A 114 -0.10 0.98 -1.96
N LYS A 115 -0.20 -0.35 -1.91
CA LYS A 115 0.70 -1.25 -2.63
C LYS A 115 0.62 -1.04 -4.15
N GLU A 116 -0.57 -0.70 -4.65
CA GLU A 116 -0.84 -0.38 -6.05
C GLU A 116 -0.53 1.09 -6.42
N LYS A 117 0.08 1.87 -5.52
CA LYS A 117 0.34 3.31 -5.68
C LYS A 117 -0.93 4.16 -5.85
N ARG A 118 -2.09 3.65 -5.44
CA ARG A 118 -3.39 4.34 -5.45
C ARG A 118 -3.62 5.04 -4.11
N THR A 119 -2.74 5.99 -3.77
CA THR A 119 -2.73 6.66 -2.45
C THR A 119 -4.04 7.37 -2.14
N GLN A 120 -4.64 8.06 -3.11
CA GLN A 120 -5.92 8.76 -2.93
C GLN A 120 -7.07 7.80 -2.60
N ASP A 121 -7.09 6.62 -3.23
CA ASP A 121 -8.12 5.61 -2.93
C ASP A 121 -7.91 5.04 -1.52
N ALA A 122 -6.65 4.79 -1.13
CA ALA A 122 -6.34 4.37 0.23
C ALA A 122 -6.82 5.40 1.27
N PHE A 123 -6.58 6.69 1.02
CA PHE A 123 -7.05 7.76 1.91
C PHE A 123 -8.57 7.82 2.00
N LYS A 124 -9.30 7.67 0.89
CA LYS A 124 -10.77 7.55 0.93
C LYS A 124 -11.23 6.37 1.77
N VAL A 125 -10.56 5.22 1.67
CA VAL A 125 -10.89 4.03 2.48
C VAL A 125 -10.67 4.30 3.96
N TYR A 126 -9.51 4.85 4.34
CA TYR A 126 -9.21 5.14 5.75
C TYR A 126 -10.07 6.27 6.31
N GLU A 127 -10.36 7.31 5.53
CA GLU A 127 -11.27 8.40 5.90
C GLU A 127 -12.66 7.85 6.25
N ASN A 128 -13.24 7.03 5.37
CA ASN A 128 -14.54 6.40 5.62
C ASN A 128 -14.50 5.47 6.84
N LEU A 129 -13.41 4.73 7.03
CA LEU A 129 -13.23 3.86 8.19
C LEU A 129 -13.16 4.66 9.49
N LEU A 130 -12.37 5.73 9.53
CA LEU A 130 -12.21 6.58 10.71
C LEU A 130 -13.49 7.37 11.03
N ALA A 131 -14.21 7.84 10.01
CA ALA A 131 -15.49 8.52 10.19
C ALA A 131 -16.55 7.59 10.79
N SER A 132 -16.61 6.33 10.36
CA SER A 132 -17.66 5.39 10.77
C SER A 132 -17.30 4.55 12.01
N HIS A 133 -16.02 4.23 12.22
CA HIS A 133 -15.55 3.29 13.26
C HIS A 133 -14.34 3.83 14.06
N GLY A 134 -14.01 5.13 13.96
CA GLY A 134 -12.80 5.74 14.54
C GLY A 134 -12.58 5.50 16.04
N ASN A 135 -13.67 5.45 16.81
CA ASN A 135 -13.66 5.23 18.26
C ASN A 135 -13.59 3.74 18.66
N ALA A 136 -13.92 2.83 17.73
CA ALA A 136 -13.94 1.38 17.98
C ALA A 136 -12.65 0.68 17.53
N LEU A 137 -11.77 1.39 16.82
CA LEU A 137 -10.48 0.86 16.39
C LEU A 137 -9.60 0.51 17.60
N SER A 138 -9.10 -0.71 17.62
CA SER A 138 -8.05 -1.14 18.57
C SER A 138 -6.72 -0.43 18.31
N ASP A 139 -5.84 -0.41 19.31
CA ASP A 139 -4.51 0.17 19.19
C ASP A 139 -3.68 -0.48 18.06
N ALA A 140 -3.84 -1.79 17.86
CA ALA A 140 -3.18 -2.52 16.79
C ALA A 140 -3.65 -2.07 15.40
N GLN A 141 -4.95 -1.89 15.22
CA GLN A 141 -5.53 -1.38 13.97
C GLN A 141 -5.11 0.06 13.70
N ARG A 142 -5.08 0.90 14.74
CA ARG A 142 -4.58 2.28 14.64
C ARG A 142 -3.10 2.30 14.24
N ALA A 143 -2.27 1.49 14.88
CA ALA A 143 -0.85 1.38 14.55
C ALA A 143 -0.62 0.87 13.13
N GLU A 144 -1.50 0.00 12.61
CA GLU A 144 -1.44 -0.45 11.23
C GLU A 144 -1.76 0.66 10.23
N ILE A 145 -2.81 1.45 10.48
CA ILE A 145 -3.14 2.61 9.65
C ILE A 145 -1.99 3.62 9.66
N ASP A 146 -1.40 3.93 10.83
CA ASP A 146 -0.27 4.87 10.93
C ASP A 146 0.99 4.38 10.22
N ARG A 147 1.34 3.11 10.39
CA ARG A 147 2.51 2.52 9.74
C ARG A 147 2.46 2.60 8.21
N TYR A 148 1.27 2.43 7.62
CA TYR A 148 1.15 2.36 6.16
C TYR A 148 0.72 3.65 5.50
N ALA A 149 -0.20 4.42 6.10
CA ALA A 149 -0.69 5.67 5.52
C ALA A 149 -0.04 6.91 6.13
N GLY A 150 0.60 6.81 7.29
CA GLY A 150 1.10 7.96 8.03
C GLY A 150 2.24 8.70 7.33
N LEU A 151 3.13 8.00 6.61
CA LEU A 151 4.18 8.66 5.83
C LEU A 151 3.56 9.46 4.67
N GLU A 152 2.75 8.81 3.85
CA GLU A 152 2.06 9.44 2.71
C GLU A 152 1.24 10.66 3.15
N ALA A 153 0.48 10.53 4.25
CA ALA A 153 -0.35 11.62 4.75
C ALA A 153 0.47 12.83 5.24
N ARG A 154 1.69 12.59 5.76
CA ARG A 154 2.61 13.65 6.20
C ARG A 154 3.38 14.28 5.03
N LEU A 155 3.47 13.61 3.88
CA LEU A 155 4.05 14.19 2.66
C LEU A 155 3.11 15.21 2.01
N SER A 156 1.78 15.02 2.12
CA SER A 156 0.78 15.95 1.56
C SER A 156 -0.21 16.50 2.62
N PRO A 157 0.26 17.18 3.68
CA PRO A 157 -0.60 17.57 4.81
C PRO A 157 -1.66 18.61 4.44
N ALA A 158 -1.44 19.44 3.42
CA ALA A 158 -2.45 20.39 2.94
C ALA A 158 -3.64 19.65 2.30
N GLU A 159 -3.36 18.75 1.36
CA GLU A 159 -4.37 17.91 0.68
C GLU A 159 -5.15 17.06 1.69
N VAL A 160 -4.45 16.45 2.65
CA VAL A 160 -5.09 15.59 3.65
C VAL A 160 -6.03 16.36 4.55
N ARG A 161 -5.65 17.57 4.99
CA ARG A 161 -6.54 18.43 5.79
C ARG A 161 -7.78 18.87 5.03
N GLU A 162 -7.64 19.17 3.75
CA GLU A 162 -8.73 19.68 2.93
C GLU A 162 -9.73 18.57 2.57
N ASN A 163 -9.23 17.39 2.19
CA ASN A 163 -10.06 16.34 1.60
C ASN A 163 -10.39 15.17 2.54
N TYR A 164 -9.63 14.98 3.63
CA TYR A 164 -9.74 13.81 4.52
C TYR A 164 -9.66 14.25 6.01
N PRO A 165 -10.68 14.96 6.53
CA PRO A 165 -10.61 15.58 7.85
C PRO A 165 -10.46 14.58 9.01
N HIS A 166 -11.06 13.38 8.93
CA HIS A 166 -10.92 12.38 10.00
C HIS A 166 -9.53 11.75 9.97
N LEU A 167 -8.98 11.51 8.78
CA LEU A 167 -7.61 11.06 8.58
C LEU A 167 -6.59 12.11 9.06
N ALA A 168 -6.84 13.38 8.76
CA ALA A 168 -6.02 14.50 9.25
C ALA A 168 -6.03 14.57 10.78
N ALA A 169 -7.21 14.45 11.40
CA ALA A 169 -7.35 14.42 12.85
C ALA A 169 -6.62 13.21 13.46
N PHE A 170 -6.74 12.04 12.84
CA PHE A 170 -6.07 10.81 13.26
C PHE A 170 -4.54 10.97 13.29
N PHE A 171 -3.97 11.66 12.31
CA PHE A 171 -2.53 11.93 12.23
C PHE A 171 -2.06 13.19 12.96
N GLY A 172 -2.97 13.92 13.63
CA GLY A 172 -2.62 15.16 14.31
C GLY A 172 -2.22 16.29 13.35
N LEU A 173 -2.68 16.24 12.10
CA LEU A 173 -2.40 17.24 11.07
C LEU A 173 -3.31 18.48 11.20
N VAL A 174 -3.92 18.73 12.36
CA VAL A 174 -4.86 19.86 12.51
C VAL A 174 -4.09 21.18 12.44
N SER A 175 -4.64 22.20 11.78
CA SER A 175 -4.02 23.53 11.84
C SER A 175 -4.07 24.04 13.27
N ALA A 176 -2.94 24.50 13.81
CA ALA A 176 -2.99 25.44 14.91
C ALA A 176 -3.87 26.63 14.50
N PRO A 177 -4.79 27.11 15.35
CA PRO A 177 -5.57 28.30 15.03
C PRO A 177 -4.58 29.44 14.79
N VAL A 178 -4.67 30.06 13.61
CA VAL A 178 -4.02 31.34 13.34
C VAL A 178 -4.59 32.33 14.34
N GLY A 179 -3.85 32.65 15.41
CA GLY A 179 -4.25 33.65 16.38
C GLY A 179 -3.99 33.39 17.87
N VAL A 180 -3.12 32.47 18.29
CA VAL A 180 -2.67 32.39 19.69
C VAL A 180 -1.15 32.20 19.75
N PRO A 181 -0.40 33.05 20.47
CA PRO A 181 1.05 32.90 20.59
C PRO A 181 1.39 31.62 21.35
N ALA A 182 2.47 30.97 20.93
CA ALA A 182 2.97 29.72 21.48
C ALA A 182 3.06 29.75 23.01
N PRO A 183 2.51 28.76 23.75
CA PRO A 183 2.77 28.65 25.16
C PRO A 183 4.22 28.21 25.36
N SER A 184 4.91 29.00 26.17
CA SER A 184 6.31 28.87 26.50
C SER A 184 6.67 27.51 27.08
N ALA A 185 7.88 27.09 26.71
CA ALA A 185 8.68 26.01 27.25
C ALA A 185 8.45 25.68 28.73
N VAL A 186 8.25 24.38 29.02
CA VAL A 186 8.51 23.82 30.35
C VAL A 186 9.95 23.31 30.40
N LYS A 187 10.66 23.84 31.40
CA LYS A 187 12.07 23.70 31.75
C LYS A 187 12.54 22.26 32.01
N LYS A 188 13.82 22.00 31.70
CA LYS A 188 14.74 21.22 32.55
C LYS A 188 16.13 21.92 32.61
N PRO A 189 16.92 21.69 33.67
CA PRO A 189 17.72 22.72 34.33
C PRO A 189 19.19 22.82 33.90
N ALA A 190 19.76 23.99 34.22
CA ALA A 190 21.09 24.50 33.89
C ALA A 190 22.24 23.92 34.73
N VAL A 191 23.44 23.90 34.14
CA VAL A 191 24.77 24.00 34.79
C VAL A 191 25.71 24.78 33.83
N PRO A 192 26.64 25.64 34.31
CA PRO A 192 26.91 26.95 33.72
C PRO A 192 28.16 27.05 32.85
N ALA A 193 28.20 28.12 32.05
CA ALA A 193 29.35 28.56 31.25
C ALA A 193 30.41 29.30 32.08
N PRO A 194 31.67 29.38 31.60
CA PRO A 194 32.55 30.50 31.87
C PRO A 194 32.65 31.45 30.66
N LYS A 195 32.82 32.74 30.97
CA LYS A 195 33.02 33.88 30.05
C LYS A 195 34.50 34.28 29.97
N GLY A 196 34.84 34.98 28.87
CA GLY A 196 36.03 35.85 28.71
C GLY A 196 37.24 35.13 28.13
N VAL A 197 38.05 35.67 27.21
CA VAL A 197 38.57 37.05 27.09
C VAL A 197 38.98 37.35 25.62
N ALA A 198 39.08 38.65 25.30
CA ALA A 198 39.32 39.31 24.02
C ALA A 198 40.72 39.13 23.34
N VAL A 199 40.72 38.91 22.00
CA VAL A 199 41.25 39.71 20.83
C VAL A 199 42.45 40.69 21.05
N PRO A 200 43.33 41.07 20.06
CA PRO A 200 44.06 40.48 18.88
C PRO A 200 45.59 40.88 18.90
N PRO A 201 46.42 41.12 17.83
CA PRO A 201 46.32 41.06 16.34
C PRO A 201 47.55 40.39 15.63
N THR A 202 47.83 40.33 14.31
CA THR A 202 47.56 41.11 13.08
C THR A 202 47.97 40.25 11.85
N LYS A 203 47.53 40.69 10.65
CA LYS A 203 48.09 40.46 9.27
C LYS A 203 47.55 39.23 8.53
N ASP A 204 47.04 39.28 7.30
CA ASP A 204 46.88 40.35 6.30
C ASP A 204 45.73 39.98 5.33
N VAL A 205 44.94 41.00 4.98
CA VAL A 205 44.41 41.34 3.64
C VAL A 205 43.67 40.28 2.79
N ALA A 206 42.35 40.51 2.60
CA ALA A 206 41.64 40.71 1.31
C ALA A 206 40.22 40.09 1.29
N VAL A 207 39.22 40.92 1.02
CA VAL A 207 37.88 40.52 0.54
C VAL A 207 38.00 40.17 -0.96
N PRO A 208 37.34 39.11 -1.46
CA PRO A 208 36.23 39.41 -2.37
C PRO A 208 35.01 38.46 -2.28
N ALA A 209 33.88 39.07 -2.67
CA ALA A 209 32.64 38.57 -3.23
C ALA A 209 32.42 37.06 -3.52
N SER A 210 31.17 36.68 -3.24
CA SER A 210 30.31 35.71 -3.94
C SER A 210 30.96 34.82 -4.99
N LYS A 211 31.15 33.54 -4.68
CA LYS A 211 31.43 32.51 -5.69
C LYS A 211 30.14 31.80 -6.09
N SER A 212 29.74 32.07 -7.33
CA SER A 212 28.97 31.19 -8.20
C SER A 212 29.48 29.74 -8.10
N VAL A 213 28.59 28.80 -7.82
CA VAL A 213 28.88 27.36 -7.92
C VAL A 213 28.72 26.99 -9.39
N ALA A 214 29.80 26.47 -9.98
CA ALA A 214 29.83 26.08 -11.39
C ALA A 214 28.85 24.93 -11.66
N VAL A 215 27.99 25.11 -12.66
CA VAL A 215 27.19 24.04 -13.27
C VAL A 215 28.15 23.08 -13.97
N PRO A 216 28.11 21.75 -13.70
CA PRO A 216 28.89 20.77 -14.44
C PRO A 216 28.53 20.82 -15.93
N SER A 217 29.50 20.65 -16.82
CA SER A 217 29.24 20.59 -18.27
C SER A 217 28.37 19.38 -18.63
N GLU A 218 27.45 19.56 -19.59
CA GLU A 218 26.50 18.54 -20.07
C GLU A 218 27.19 17.21 -20.46
N GLN A 219 28.41 17.27 -20.99
CA GLN A 219 29.20 16.09 -21.37
C GLN A 219 29.75 15.30 -20.16
N ALA A 220 29.96 15.94 -19.01
CA ALA A 220 30.43 15.27 -17.80
C ALA A 220 29.31 14.48 -17.10
N LEU A 221 28.07 14.99 -17.19
CA LEU A 221 26.86 14.35 -16.66
C LEU A 221 26.49 13.09 -17.48
N ALA A 222 26.48 13.19 -18.80
CA ALA A 222 26.27 12.03 -19.69
C ALA A 222 27.31 10.91 -19.48
N GLY A 223 28.58 11.28 -19.22
CA GLY A 223 29.64 10.33 -18.87
C GLY A 223 29.42 9.63 -17.52
N SER A 224 28.77 10.29 -16.56
CA SER A 224 28.42 9.74 -15.24
C SER A 224 27.25 8.75 -15.33
N ALA A 225 26.24 9.05 -16.15
CA ALA A 225 25.09 8.18 -16.35
C ALA A 225 25.47 6.84 -17.00
N ALA A 226 26.33 6.87 -18.02
CA ALA A 226 26.84 5.64 -18.66
C ALA A 226 27.64 4.77 -17.69
N GLN A 227 28.46 5.37 -16.81
CA GLN A 227 29.19 4.65 -15.77
C GLN A 227 28.24 4.04 -14.73
N THR A 228 27.21 4.79 -14.34
CA THR A 228 26.17 4.32 -13.42
C THR A 228 25.42 3.13 -14.01
N ALA A 229 25.04 3.20 -15.28
CA ALA A 229 24.40 2.09 -15.97
C ALA A 229 25.31 0.86 -16.04
N ALA A 230 26.58 1.04 -16.43
CA ALA A 230 27.55 -0.05 -16.48
C ALA A 230 27.76 -0.73 -15.11
N LYS A 231 27.77 0.05 -14.03
CA LYS A 231 27.86 -0.47 -12.67
C LYS A 231 26.65 -1.34 -12.33
N ILE A 232 25.43 -0.85 -12.56
CA ILE A 232 24.18 -1.59 -12.30
C ILE A 232 24.12 -2.87 -13.15
N LEU A 233 24.55 -2.80 -14.40
CA LEU A 233 24.63 -3.95 -15.29
C LEU A 233 25.63 -5.00 -14.81
N GLY A 234 26.73 -4.58 -14.17
CA GLY A 234 27.74 -5.45 -13.59
C GLY A 234 27.35 -6.10 -12.25
N GLU A 235 26.33 -5.60 -11.55
CA GLU A 235 25.89 -6.17 -10.27
C GLU A 235 25.26 -7.56 -10.43
N ASN A 236 25.49 -8.44 -9.46
CA ASN A 236 24.92 -9.79 -9.45
C ASN A 236 23.52 -9.80 -8.83
N ILE A 237 22.59 -9.12 -9.49
CA ILE A 237 21.16 -9.06 -9.13
C ILE A 237 20.30 -9.55 -10.30
N ARG A 238 19.02 -9.82 -10.05
CA ARG A 238 18.12 -10.34 -11.10
C ARG A 238 17.94 -9.29 -12.20
N PRO A 239 17.78 -9.69 -13.48
CA PRO A 239 17.59 -8.74 -14.59
C PRO A 239 16.45 -7.75 -14.36
N ARG A 240 15.35 -8.21 -13.74
CA ARG A 240 14.22 -7.36 -13.36
C ARG A 240 14.60 -6.27 -12.36
N ASP A 241 15.45 -6.60 -11.38
CA ASP A 241 15.89 -5.63 -10.37
C ASP A 241 16.84 -4.58 -11.01
N LYS A 242 17.63 -4.97 -12.02
CA LYS A 242 18.44 -4.04 -12.83
C LYS A 242 17.58 -3.05 -13.58
N VAL A 243 16.52 -3.51 -14.26
CA VAL A 243 15.53 -2.66 -14.94
C VAL A 243 14.90 -1.66 -13.96
N CYS A 244 14.43 -2.14 -12.80
CA CYS A 244 13.86 -1.26 -11.78
C CYS A 244 14.87 -0.21 -11.27
N THR A 245 16.14 -0.61 -11.08
CA THR A 245 17.18 0.29 -10.59
C THR A 245 17.55 1.34 -11.65
N LEU A 246 17.73 0.94 -12.92
CA LEU A 246 17.98 1.86 -14.03
C LEU A 246 16.84 2.88 -14.20
N ASN A 247 15.59 2.43 -14.14
CA ASN A 247 14.41 3.31 -14.15
C ASN A 247 14.41 4.31 -12.99
N ALA A 248 14.81 3.88 -11.79
CA ALA A 248 14.87 4.76 -10.62
C ALA A 248 15.94 5.85 -10.78
N PHE A 249 17.14 5.49 -11.25
CA PHE A 249 18.19 6.46 -11.54
C PHE A 249 17.79 7.41 -12.68
N ALA A 250 17.10 6.91 -13.71
CA ALA A 250 16.58 7.76 -14.78
C ALA A 250 15.55 8.77 -14.27
N GLY A 251 14.67 8.35 -13.36
CA GLY A 251 13.71 9.26 -12.71
C GLY A 251 14.39 10.36 -11.91
N ALA A 252 15.48 10.04 -11.20
CA ALA A 252 16.28 11.05 -10.49
C ALA A 252 16.90 12.07 -11.46
N ALA A 253 17.54 11.59 -12.53
CA ALA A 253 18.13 12.45 -13.56
C ALA A 253 17.08 13.35 -14.24
N TYR A 254 15.90 12.79 -14.54
CA TYR A 254 14.79 13.55 -15.12
C TYR A 254 14.30 14.69 -14.21
N VAL A 255 14.18 14.46 -12.90
CA VAL A 255 13.79 15.51 -11.93
C VAL A 255 14.84 16.62 -11.82
N GLU A 256 16.11 16.28 -11.99
CA GLU A 256 17.21 17.25 -12.04
C GLU A 256 17.27 18.02 -13.38
N GLY A 257 16.42 17.67 -14.35
CA GLY A 257 16.40 18.26 -15.70
C GLY A 257 17.49 17.71 -16.62
N ASP A 258 18.20 16.66 -16.19
CA ASP A 258 19.23 15.99 -16.97
C ASP A 258 18.61 14.92 -17.88
N TYR A 259 18.02 15.40 -18.97
CA TYR A 259 17.32 14.56 -19.95
C TYR A 259 18.25 13.61 -20.70
N GLU A 260 19.50 14.00 -20.93
CA GLU A 260 20.50 13.14 -21.59
C GLU A 260 20.86 11.94 -20.72
N SER A 261 21.14 12.16 -19.43
CA SER A 261 21.41 11.06 -18.50
C SER A 261 20.19 10.15 -18.31
N ALA A 262 18.99 10.73 -18.20
CA ALA A 262 17.75 9.96 -18.14
C ALA A 262 17.56 9.10 -19.39
N GLN A 263 17.85 9.65 -20.58
CA GLN A 263 17.74 8.92 -21.83
C GLN A 263 18.70 7.73 -21.90
N ILE A 264 19.96 7.91 -21.48
CA ILE A 264 20.96 6.84 -21.44
C ILE A 264 20.48 5.70 -20.53
N LEU A 265 20.05 6.03 -19.31
CA LEU A 265 19.62 5.05 -18.31
C LEU A 265 18.37 4.28 -18.75
N LEU A 266 17.37 4.96 -19.31
CA LEU A 266 16.17 4.32 -19.85
C LEU A 266 16.49 3.46 -21.08
N THR A 267 17.44 3.88 -21.91
CA THR A 267 17.88 3.08 -23.07
C THR A 267 18.51 1.76 -22.62
N GLU A 268 19.40 1.79 -21.62
CA GLU A 268 19.97 0.55 -21.06
C GLU A 268 18.89 -0.31 -20.38
N SER A 269 17.89 0.31 -19.74
CA SER A 269 16.75 -0.41 -19.18
C SER A 269 15.93 -1.13 -20.26
N LEU A 270 15.65 -0.47 -21.40
CA LEU A 270 14.93 -1.07 -22.52
C LEU A 270 15.74 -2.17 -23.23
N ARG A 271 17.07 -2.12 -23.21
CA ARG A 271 17.90 -3.22 -23.72
C ARG A 271 17.76 -4.49 -22.90
N LEU A 272 17.54 -4.38 -21.60
CA LEU A 272 17.31 -5.53 -20.72
C LEU A 272 15.89 -6.09 -20.85
N ASP A 273 14.88 -5.22 -20.90
CA ASP A 273 13.48 -5.60 -21.10
C ASP A 273 12.79 -4.61 -22.05
N PRO A 274 12.77 -4.91 -23.36
CA PRO A 274 12.13 -4.05 -24.35
C PRO A 274 10.62 -3.89 -24.16
N GLY A 275 9.98 -4.79 -23.41
CA GLY A 275 8.53 -4.80 -23.20
C GLY A 275 8.12 -4.30 -21.81
N CYS A 276 8.99 -3.54 -21.13
CA CYS A 276 8.70 -2.96 -19.83
C CYS A 276 7.85 -1.69 -19.99
N ASP A 277 6.54 -1.80 -19.78
CA ASP A 277 5.59 -0.68 -19.92
C ASP A 277 5.98 0.55 -19.08
N GLU A 278 6.58 0.36 -17.89
CA GLU A 278 7.04 1.46 -17.04
C GLU A 278 8.22 2.22 -17.68
N THR A 279 9.21 1.51 -18.23
CA THR A 279 10.34 2.14 -18.93
C THR A 279 9.88 2.82 -20.22
N ILE A 280 9.01 2.18 -21.01
CA ILE A 280 8.47 2.74 -22.25
C ILE A 280 7.71 4.03 -21.96
N LYS A 281 6.86 4.03 -20.94
CA LYS A 281 6.14 5.23 -20.49
C LYS A 281 7.10 6.35 -20.08
N ASN A 282 8.10 6.04 -19.25
CA ASN A 282 9.08 7.04 -18.80
C ASN A 282 9.88 7.61 -19.99
N MET A 283 10.25 6.77 -20.96
CA MET A 283 10.92 7.20 -22.19
C MET A 283 10.01 8.06 -23.06
N ALA A 284 8.72 7.73 -23.17
CA ALA A 284 7.77 8.53 -23.93
C ALA A 284 7.58 9.92 -23.32
N VAL A 285 7.45 10.02 -21.99
CA VAL A 285 7.37 11.31 -21.28
C VAL A 285 8.66 12.11 -21.47
N LEU A 286 9.82 11.47 -21.29
CA LEU A 286 11.11 12.12 -21.52
C LEU A 286 11.22 12.70 -22.93
N LEU A 287 10.86 11.91 -23.96
CA LEU A 287 10.90 12.37 -25.35
C LEU A 287 9.95 13.54 -25.61
N HIS A 288 8.78 13.55 -24.97
CA HIS A 288 7.83 14.67 -25.06
C HIS A 288 8.43 15.96 -24.49
N ASP A 289 9.06 15.88 -23.32
CA ASP A 289 9.67 17.04 -22.68
C ASP A 289 10.94 17.53 -23.39
N MET A 290 11.62 16.63 -24.11
CA MET A 290 12.69 16.99 -25.05
C MET A 290 12.17 17.62 -26.36
N GLY A 291 10.86 17.67 -26.57
CA GLY A 291 10.21 18.21 -27.78
C GLY A 291 10.04 17.22 -28.93
N ASP A 292 10.44 15.96 -28.74
CA ASP A 292 10.41 14.88 -29.73
C ASP A 292 9.05 14.14 -29.72
N ASN A 293 7.96 14.90 -29.91
CA ASN A 293 6.57 14.41 -29.80
C ASN A 293 6.26 13.20 -30.69
N ASP A 294 6.77 13.18 -31.92
CA ASP A 294 6.57 12.07 -32.86
C ASP A 294 7.19 10.77 -32.35
N ARG A 295 8.38 10.85 -31.72
CA ARG A 295 9.05 9.70 -31.13
C ARG A 295 8.37 9.28 -29.84
N ALA A 296 7.89 10.24 -29.05
CA ALA A 296 7.15 9.97 -27.83
C ALA A 296 5.87 9.15 -28.10
N ILE A 297 5.08 9.52 -29.11
CA ILE A 297 3.87 8.79 -29.50
C ILE A 297 4.22 7.38 -30.00
N ARG A 298 5.26 7.24 -30.82
CA ARG A 298 5.73 5.92 -31.28
C ARG A 298 6.17 5.05 -30.10
N MET A 299 6.97 5.60 -29.18
CA MET A 299 7.39 4.90 -27.98
C MET A 299 6.18 4.42 -27.16
N ALA A 300 5.21 5.29 -26.89
CA ALA A 300 3.99 4.92 -26.17
C ALA A 300 3.15 3.84 -26.88
N SER A 301 3.26 3.72 -28.21
CA SER A 301 2.56 2.68 -28.97
C SER A 301 3.17 1.27 -28.81
N GLU A 302 4.40 1.16 -28.30
CA GLU A 302 5.07 -0.11 -28.04
C GLU A 302 4.64 -0.75 -26.69
N MET A 303 3.87 -0.01 -25.87
CA MET A 303 3.37 -0.52 -24.59
C MET A 303 2.38 -1.67 -24.78
N LYS A 304 2.50 -2.69 -23.93
CA LYS A 304 1.55 -3.83 -23.88
C LYS A 304 0.19 -3.39 -23.38
N HIS A 305 0.16 -2.48 -22.41
CA HIS A 305 -1.07 -1.91 -21.86
C HIS A 305 -1.18 -0.43 -22.25
N THR A 306 -2.27 -0.09 -22.93
CA THR A 306 -2.53 1.29 -23.35
C THR A 306 -2.78 2.19 -22.13
N ASP A 307 -1.98 3.25 -21.98
CA ASP A 307 -2.17 4.29 -20.97
C ASP A 307 -2.82 5.53 -21.63
N PHE A 308 -4.14 5.67 -21.47
CA PHE A 308 -4.89 6.79 -22.05
C PHE A 308 -4.48 8.16 -21.48
N LEU A 309 -3.95 8.21 -20.26
CA LEU A 309 -3.46 9.47 -19.68
C LEU A 309 -2.15 9.88 -20.34
N LEU A 310 -1.24 8.93 -20.56
CA LEU A 310 -0.04 9.16 -21.34
C LEU A 310 -0.37 9.62 -22.76
N LEU A 311 -1.25 8.91 -23.47
CA LEU A 311 -1.64 9.29 -24.83
C LEU A 311 -2.32 10.67 -24.89
N ARG A 312 -3.04 11.06 -23.84
CA ARG A 312 -3.64 12.40 -23.73
C ARG A 312 -2.57 13.47 -23.52
N LEU A 313 -1.57 13.20 -22.68
CA LEU A 313 -0.42 14.09 -22.47
C LEU A 313 0.34 14.32 -23.78
N LEU A 314 0.68 13.24 -24.49
CA LEU A 314 1.47 13.30 -25.73
C LEU A 314 0.76 13.95 -26.93
N LYS A 315 -0.56 14.18 -26.83
CA LYS A 315 -1.37 14.86 -27.84
C LYS A 315 -1.55 16.37 -27.59
N ALA A 316 -1.16 16.86 -26.42
CA ALA A 316 -1.26 18.26 -26.04
C ALA A 316 -0.18 19.09 -26.73
#